data_AF-A0A1P8U597-F1
#
_entry.id   AF-A0A1P8U597-F1
#
_cell.length_a   1.000
_cell.length_b   1.000
_cell.length_c   1.000
_cell.angle_alpha   90.00
_cell.angle_beta   90.00
_cell.angle_gamma   90.00
#
_symmetry.space_group_name_H-M   'P 1'
#
loop_
_entity.id
_entity.type
_entity.pdbx_description
1 polymer ?
#
loop_
_entity_poly.entity_id
_entity_poly.type
_entity_poly.pdbx_seq_one_letter_code
_entity_poly.pdbx_strand_id
1 'polypeptide(L)'
;MSKTLGVAGGTVLILVGLFLLVMVPFNLSAQMDRVDREGLGGNIFAPDVLPLGGLGLLAIVIGVAVLTYTHRRGQRPTAADG
;
A
#
# COMPACT_ATOMS: atom_id res chain seq x y z
N MET A 1 5.29 20.77 9.46
CA MET A 1 5.45 19.30 9.48
C MET A 1 6.93 18.98 9.32
N SER A 2 7.54 18.33 10.32
CA SER A 2 8.97 18.01 10.32
C SER A 2 9.34 17.09 9.15
N LYS A 3 10.51 17.31 8.52
CA LYS A 3 11.04 16.49 7.42
C LYS A 3 11.10 15.00 7.81
N THR A 4 11.44 14.74 9.07
CA THR A 4 11.49 13.40 9.69
C THR A 4 10.11 12.75 9.75
N LEU A 5 9.06 13.51 10.08
CA LEU A 5 7.69 12.99 10.10
C LEU A 5 7.21 12.58 8.69
N GLY A 6 7.60 13.36 7.67
CA GLY A 6 7.23 13.07 6.29
C GLY A 6 7.90 11.80 5.75
N VAL A 7 9.19 11.62 6.04
CA VAL A 7 9.93 10.40 5.68
C VAL A 7 9.41 9.18 6.44
N ALA A 8 9.22 9.30 7.76
CA ALA A 8 8.68 8.21 8.58
C ALA A 8 7.28 7.79 8.12
N GLY A 9 6.40 8.75 7.84
CA GLY A 9 5.04 8.49 7.35
C GLY A 9 5.03 7.79 5.99
N GLY A 10 5.84 8.25 5.03
CA GLY A 10 5.96 7.63 3.71
C GLY A 10 6.47 6.19 3.80
N THR A 11 7.52 5.95 4.60
CA THR A 11 8.09 4.62 4.79
C THR A 11 7.10 3.66 5.46
N VAL A 12 6.42 4.09 6.53
CA VAL A 12 5.40 3.27 7.20
C VAL A 12 4.28 2.89 6.24
N LEU A 13 3.84 3.83 5.40
CA LEU A 13 2.76 3.56 4.44
C LEU A 13 3.17 2.56 3.35
N ILE A 14 4.43 2.62 2.90
CA ILE A 14 4.99 1.61 1.98
C ILE A 14 5.05 0.24 2.66
N LEU A 15 5.53 0.16 3.91
CA LEU A 15 5.61 -1.10 4.66
C LEU A 15 4.23 -1.73 4.88
N VAL A 16 3.24 -0.92 5.26
CA VAL A 16 1.84 -1.38 5.39
C VAL A 16 1.31 -1.86 4.04
N GLY A 17 1.56 -1.12 2.96
CA GLY A 17 1.13 -1.52 1.62
C GLY A 17 1.76 -2.84 1.15
N LEU A 18 3.06 -3.03 1.40
CA LEU A 18 3.75 -4.30 1.13
C LEU A 18 3.18 -5.45 1.97
N PHE A 19 2.94 -5.22 3.26
CA PHE A 19 2.36 -6.22 4.15
C PHE A 19 0.99 -6.69 3.64
N LEU A 20 0.12 -5.76 3.22
CA LEU A 20 -1.17 -6.08 2.64
C LEU A 20 -1.02 -6.88 1.35
N LEU A 21 -0.05 -6.55 0.50
CA LEU A 21 0.23 -7.28 -0.74
C LEU A 21 0.69 -8.73 -0.48
N VAL A 22 1.55 -8.94 0.52
CA VAL A 22 2.01 -10.27 0.95
C VAL A 22 0.86 -11.10 1.51
N MET A 23 -0.14 -10.47 2.13
CA MET A 23 -1.33 -11.15 2.66
C MET A 23 -2.34 -11.58 1.58
N VAL A 24 -2.27 -11.01 0.37
CA VAL A 24 -3.15 -11.38 -0.76
C VAL A 24 -3.13 -12.88 -1.09
N PRO A 25 -1.98 -13.54 -1.31
CA PRO A 25 -1.95 -14.98 -1.61
C PRO A 25 -2.52 -15.85 -0.48
N PHE A 26 -2.27 -15.50 0.79
CA PHE A 26 -2.81 -16.24 1.94
C PHE A 26 -4.34 -16.13 2.02
N ASN A 27 -4.87 -14.96 1.69
CA ASN A 27 -6.30 -14.72 1.64
C ASN A 27 -6.95 -15.47 0.46
N LEU A 28 -6.28 -15.53 -0.70
CA LEU A 28 -6.74 -16.30 -1.86
C LEU A 28 -6.71 -17.82 -1.58
N SER A 29 -5.66 -18.34 -0.94
CA SER A 29 -5.58 -19.76 -0.60
C SER A 29 -6.65 -20.19 0.40
N ALA A 30 -6.93 -19.35 1.41
CA ALA A 30 -7.99 -19.62 2.38
C ALA A 30 -9.39 -19.63 1.74
N GLN A 31 -9.58 -18.90 0.63
CA GLN A 31 -10.82 -18.91 -0.13
C GLN A 31 -10.93 -20.10 -1.08
N MET A 32 -9.84 -20.50 -1.73
CA MET A 32 -9.81 -21.73 -2.54
C MET A 32 -10.19 -22.95 -1.69
N ASP A 33 -9.68 -23.06 -0.46
CA ASP A 33 -10.05 -24.14 0.47
C ASP A 33 -11.54 -24.12 0.88
N ARG A 34 -12.17 -22.93 0.93
CA ARG A 34 -13.63 -22.82 1.15
C ARG A 34 -14.44 -23.15 -0.09
N VAL A 35 -14.01 -22.69 -1.26
CA VAL A 35 -14.69 -22.97 -2.54
C VAL A 35 -14.70 -24.47 -2.83
N ASP A 36 -13.58 -25.15 -2.59
CA ASP A 36 -13.46 -26.61 -2.75
C ASP A 36 -14.32 -27.37 -1.73
N ARG A 37 -14.46 -26.84 -0.50
CA ARG A 37 -15.27 -27.44 0.58
C ARG A 37 -16.78 -27.21 0.40
N GLU A 38 -17.18 -26.05 -0.12
CA GLU A 38 -18.58 -25.62 -0.22
C GLU A 38 -19.22 -25.96 -1.58
N GLY A 39 -18.43 -26.39 -2.59
CA GLY A 39 -18.94 -26.78 -3.91
C GLY A 39 -19.58 -25.65 -4.71
N LEU A 40 -19.52 -24.42 -4.19
CA LEU A 40 -20.03 -23.20 -4.80
C LEU A 40 -18.99 -22.70 -5.80
N GLY A 41 -19.06 -23.18 -7.04
CA GLY A 41 -18.16 -22.83 -8.15
C GLY A 41 -18.21 -21.36 -8.62
N GLY A 42 -18.45 -20.39 -7.74
CA GLY A 42 -18.60 -19.00 -8.18
C GLY A 42 -18.76 -18.01 -7.05
N ASN A 43 -17.72 -17.75 -6.27
CA ASN A 43 -17.45 -16.37 -5.84
C ASN A 43 -15.99 -16.11 -5.44
N ILE A 44 -15.01 -16.60 -6.21
CA ILE A 44 -13.61 -16.15 -6.08
C ILE A 44 -13.43 -14.64 -6.35
N PHE A 45 -14.48 -13.97 -6.85
CA PHE A 45 -14.58 -12.54 -7.08
C PHE A 45 -15.51 -11.83 -6.07
N ALA A 46 -15.72 -12.40 -4.88
CA ALA A 46 -16.49 -11.74 -3.84
C ALA A 46 -15.95 -10.30 -3.65
N PRO A 47 -16.78 -9.26 -3.83
CA PRO A 47 -16.34 -7.86 -3.88
C PRO A 47 -15.65 -7.40 -2.59
N ASP A 48 -15.86 -8.14 -1.50
CA ASP A 48 -15.25 -7.90 -0.19
C ASP A 48 -13.77 -8.31 -0.12
N VAL A 49 -13.25 -9.08 -1.10
CA VAL A 49 -11.96 -9.78 -0.97
C VAL A 49 -10.91 -9.39 -2.02
N LEU A 50 -11.35 -8.76 -3.12
CA LEU A 50 -10.51 -8.02 -4.07
C LEU A 50 -9.83 -6.73 -3.55
N PRO A 51 -10.28 -6.02 -2.49
CA PRO A 51 -9.71 -4.71 -2.16
C PRO A 51 -8.36 -4.78 -1.47
N LEU A 52 -7.93 -5.91 -0.89
CA LEU A 52 -6.66 -5.99 -0.15
C LEU A 52 -5.43 -5.69 -1.02
N GLY A 53 -5.38 -6.25 -2.23
CA GLY A 53 -4.31 -5.95 -3.18
C GLY A 53 -4.37 -4.49 -3.67
N GLY A 54 -5.58 -3.97 -3.92
CA GLY A 54 -5.79 -2.59 -4.34
C GLY A 54 -5.45 -1.56 -3.26
N LEU A 55 -5.84 -1.81 -2.01
CA LEU A 55 -5.51 -0.99 -0.84
C LEU A 55 -4.01 -1.04 -0.54
N GLY A 56 -3.38 -2.21 -0.68
CA GLY A 56 -1.93 -2.36 -0.56
C GLY A 56 -1.18 -1.53 -1.61
N LEU A 57 -1.58 -1.63 -2.87
CA LEU A 57 -1.02 -0.84 -3.96
C LEU A 57 -1.24 0.68 -3.75
N LEU A 58 -2.44 1.08 -3.34
CA LEU A 58 -2.78 2.47 -3.05
C LEU A 58 -1.90 3.05 -1.93
N ALA A 59 -1.69 2.28 -0.86
CA ALA A 59 -0.81 2.68 0.24
C ALA A 59 0.64 2.89 -0.24
N ILE A 60 1.16 2.01 -1.11
CA ILE A 60 2.49 2.17 -1.71
C ILE A 60 2.55 3.46 -2.55
N VAL A 61 1.56 3.70 -3.41
CA VAL A 61 1.52 4.90 -4.27
C VAL A 61 1.52 6.18 -3.43
N ILE A 62 0.69 6.25 -2.38
CA ILE A 62 0.64 7.40 -1.48
C ILE A 62 1.99 7.55 -0.73
N GLY A 63 2.58 6.44 -0.27
CA GLY A 63 3.84 6.46 0.45
C GLY A 63 4.99 6.99 -0.41
N VAL A 64 5.07 6.56 -1.66
CA VAL A 64 6.02 7.06 -2.66
C VAL A 64 5.77 8.54 -2.97
N ALA A 65 4.51 8.96 -3.12
CA ALA A 65 4.17 10.36 -3.34
C ALA A 65 4.60 11.26 -2.16
N VAL A 66 4.37 10.82 -0.93
CA VAL A 66 4.81 11.52 0.30
C VAL A 66 6.34 11.61 0.36
N LEU A 67 7.04 10.51 0.05
CA LEU A 67 8.50 10.48 0.04
C LEU A 67 9.08 11.41 -1.04
N THR A 68 8.49 11.39 -2.23
CA THR A 68 8.89 12.26 -3.35
C THR A 68 8.65 13.73 -3.03
N TYR A 69 7.49 14.06 -2.44
CA TYR A 69 7.14 15.42 -2.06
C TYR A 69 8.04 15.98 -0.96
N THR A 70 8.35 15.16 0.05
CA THR A 70 9.25 15.54 1.14
C THR A 70 10.69 15.70 0.67
N HIS A 71 11.15 14.86 -0.28
CA HIS A 71 12.45 15.01 -0.93
C HIS A 71 12.53 16.30 -1.75
N ARG A 72 11.52 16.60 -2.59
CA ARG A 72 11.46 17.83 -3.40
C ARG A 72 11.43 19.11 -2.56
N ARG A 73 10.73 19.12 -1.42
CA ARG A 73 10.77 20.27 -0.48
C ARG A 73 12.13 20.46 0.17
N GLY A 74 12.88 19.37 0.36
CA GLY A 74 14.23 19.41 0.89
C GLY A 74 15.29 19.93 -0.08
N GLN A 75 14.97 20.00 -1.37
CA GLN A 75 15.85 20.43 -2.45
C GLN A 75 15.57 21.84 -2.96
N ARG A 76 14.63 22.60 -2.36
CA ARG A 76 14.49 24.02 -2.70
C ARG A 76 15.84 24.69 -2.40
N PRO A 77 16.58 25.13 -3.43
CA PRO A 77 17.79 25.88 -3.20
C PRO A 77 17.38 27.13 -2.43
N THR A 78 18.13 27.45 -1.39
CA THR A 78 18.28 28.80 -0.85
C THR A 78 18.79 29.70 -1.98
N ALA A 79 17.92 30.01 -2.95
CA ALA A 79 18.16 31.00 -3.98
C ALA A 79 17.69 32.35 -3.41
N ALA A 80 18.38 32.85 -2.39
CA ALA A 80 18.19 34.19 -1.85
C ALA A 80 19.36 34.71 -1.00
N ASP A 81 20.56 34.12 -1.10
CA ASP A 81 21.78 34.69 -0.50
C ASP A 81 22.75 35.04 -1.64
N GLY A 82 22.56 36.23 -2.21
CA GLY A 82 23.39 36.81 -3.28
C GLY A 82 23.00 38.25 -3.55
#